data_AF-A0A959QVG0-F1
#
_entry.id   AF-A0A959QVG0-F1
#
_cell.length_a   1.000
_cell.length_b   1.000
_cell.length_c   1.000
_cell.angle_alpha   90.00
_cell.angle_beta   90.00
_cell.angle_gamma   90.00
#
_symmetry.space_group_name_H-M   'P 1'
#
loop_
_entity.id
_entity.type
_entity.pdbx_description
1 polymer ?
#
loop_
_entity_poly.entity_id
_entity_poly.type
_entity_poly.pdbx_seq_one_letter_code
_entity_poly.pdbx_strand_id
1 'polypeptide(L)'
;MKTIITVALILVVSVYIFFRSWDYLIKYKNRQAGKKYCREKNLKFLNVKSYELHSRLYFEKDGVEGWANYKTDRDFNIIWKKETPVEKLELMKNIK
;
A
#
# COMPACT_ATOMS: atom_id res chain seq x y z
N MET A 1 -10.15 25.84 -35.86
CA MET A 1 -8.90 25.12 -35.51
C MET A 1 -8.40 25.41 -34.11
N LYS A 2 -8.12 26.67 -33.72
CA LYS A 2 -7.57 26.99 -32.38
C LYS A 2 -8.45 26.52 -31.21
N THR A 3 -9.77 26.71 -31.29
CA THR A 3 -10.73 26.29 -30.25
C THR A 3 -10.78 24.78 -30.03
N ILE A 4 -10.75 23.99 -31.11
CA ILE A 4 -10.74 22.52 -31.05
C ILE A 4 -9.47 22.01 -30.36
N ILE A 5 -8.32 22.62 -30.65
CA ILE A 5 -7.03 22.28 -30.03
C ILE A 5 -7.04 22.62 -28.54
N THR A 6 -7.59 23.78 -28.15
CA THR A 6 -7.72 24.17 -26.74
C THR A 6 -8.60 23.20 -25.96
N VAL A 7 -9.74 22.78 -26.53
CA VAL A 7 -10.64 21.80 -25.90
C VAL A 7 -9.95 20.44 -25.74
N ALA A 8 -9.20 19.98 -26.75
CA ALA A 8 -8.44 18.74 -26.66
C ALA A 8 -7.35 18.79 -25.57
N LEU A 9 -6.64 19.91 -25.44
CA LEU A 9 -5.64 20.12 -24.38
C LEU A 9 -6.25 20.07 -22.97
N ILE A 10 -7.40 20.72 -22.78
CA ILE A 10 -8.12 20.70 -21.48
C ILE A 10 -8.54 19.27 -21.13
N LEU A 11 -9.00 18.48 -22.10
CA LEU A 11 -9.35 17.07 -21.88
C LEU A 11 -8.15 16.23 -21.48
N VAL A 12 -7.00 16.38 -22.15
CA VAL A 12 -5.78 15.62 -21.80
C VAL A 12 -5.27 16.00 -20.40
N VAL A 13 -5.25 17.28 -20.08
CA VAL A 13 -4.80 17.77 -18.77
C VAL A 13 -5.75 17.30 -17.66
N SER A 14 -7.06 17.35 -17.87
CA SER A 14 -8.04 16.90 -16.87
C SER A 14 -7.97 15.38 -16.63
N VAL A 15 -7.80 14.57 -17.69
CA VAL A 15 -7.54 13.13 -17.57
C VAL A 15 -6.26 12.85 -16.79
N TYR A 16 -5.17 13.57 -17.09
CA TYR A 16 -3.91 13.43 -16.38
C TYR A 16 -4.03 13.76 -14.88
N ILE A 17 -4.68 14.88 -14.54
CA ILE A 17 -4.92 15.29 -13.15
C ILE A 17 -5.77 14.26 -12.42
N PHE A 18 -6.79 13.70 -13.07
CA PHE A 18 -7.63 12.65 -12.50
C PHE A 18 -6.79 11.41 -12.12
N PHE A 19 -5.98 10.88 -13.03
CA PHE A 19 -5.13 9.72 -12.75
C PHE A 19 -4.11 9.99 -11.63
N ARG A 20 -3.50 11.18 -11.58
CA ARG A 20 -2.57 11.57 -10.50
C ARG A 20 -3.24 11.66 -9.14
N SER A 21 -4.43 12.25 -9.10
CA SER A 21 -5.22 12.36 -7.87
C SER A 21 -5.65 10.99 -7.36
N TRP A 22 -6.03 10.10 -8.29
CA TRP A 22 -6.39 8.72 -7.99
C TRP A 22 -5.22 7.90 -7.39
N ASP A 23 -4.03 7.98 -8.01
CA ASP A 23 -2.81 7.34 -7.49
C ASP A 23 -2.45 7.82 -6.07
N TYR A 24 -2.57 9.14 -5.84
CA TYR A 24 -2.35 9.72 -4.50
C TYR A 24 -3.33 9.15 -3.47
N LEU A 25 -4.61 9.05 -3.83
CA LEU A 25 -5.67 8.58 -2.95
C LEU A 25 -5.49 7.10 -2.57
N ILE A 26 -5.07 6.26 -3.52
CA ILE A 26 -4.71 4.85 -3.28
C ILE A 26 -3.53 4.76 -2.29
N LYS A 27 -2.45 5.50 -2.54
CA LYS A 27 -1.27 5.52 -1.65
C LYS A 27 -1.63 5.96 -0.24
N TYR A 28 -2.49 6.96 -0.12
CA TYR A 28 -2.97 7.44 1.17
C TYR A 28 -3.76 6.38 1.93
N LYS A 29 -4.75 5.75 1.29
CA LYS A 29 -5.53 4.65 1.88
C LYS A 29 -4.65 3.48 2.31
N ASN A 30 -3.70 3.10 1.47
CA ASN A 30 -2.74 2.03 1.74
C ASN A 30 -1.89 2.32 2.99
N ARG A 31 -1.41 3.55 3.14
CA ARG A 31 -0.66 3.98 4.32
C ARG A 31 -1.51 3.93 5.59
N GLN A 32 -2.77 4.38 5.52
CA GLN A 32 -3.67 4.33 6.68
C GLN A 32 -3.97 2.89 7.11
N ALA A 33 -4.27 2.01 6.15
CA ALA A 33 -4.52 0.62 6.45
C ALA A 33 -3.30 -0.11 7.02
N GLY A 34 -2.11 0.16 6.48
CA GLY A 34 -0.86 -0.35 7.04
C GLY A 34 -0.64 0.10 8.49
N LYS A 35 -0.89 1.38 8.79
CA LYS A 35 -0.84 1.90 10.17
C LYS A 35 -1.85 1.23 11.08
N LYS A 36 -3.08 1.03 10.61
CA LYS A 36 -4.15 0.35 11.36
C LYS A 36 -3.76 -1.09 11.69
N TYR A 37 -3.29 -1.84 10.70
CA TYR A 37 -2.79 -3.20 10.88
C TYR A 37 -1.64 -3.27 11.91
N CYS A 38 -0.66 -2.37 11.79
CA CYS A 38 0.44 -2.30 12.76
C CYS A 38 -0.08 -2.02 14.17
N ARG A 39 -1.02 -1.09 14.33
CA ARG A 39 -1.62 -0.76 15.63
C ARG A 39 -2.37 -1.94 16.24
N GLU A 40 -3.17 -2.66 15.46
CA GLU A 40 -3.95 -3.82 15.91
C GLU A 40 -3.08 -5.01 16.32
N LYS A 41 -1.88 -5.13 15.73
CA LYS A 41 -0.94 -6.23 15.97
C LYS A 41 0.22 -5.87 16.91
N ASN A 42 0.19 -4.68 17.54
CA ASN A 42 1.29 -4.13 18.34
C ASN A 42 2.64 -4.11 17.60
N LEU A 43 2.62 -3.70 16.33
CA LEU A 43 3.79 -3.55 15.47
C LEU A 43 4.10 -2.07 15.27
N LYS A 44 5.36 -1.74 15.02
CA LYS A 44 5.79 -0.41 14.63
C LYS A 44 5.75 -0.28 13.12
N PHE A 45 4.98 0.68 12.61
CA PHE A 45 4.87 0.95 11.18
C PHE A 45 6.15 1.58 10.63
N LEU A 46 6.73 0.99 9.58
CA LEU A 46 7.91 1.56 8.90
C LEU A 46 7.49 2.25 7.60
N ASN A 47 6.92 1.51 6.65
CA ASN A 47 6.64 1.98 5.29
C ASN A 47 5.63 1.08 4.57
N VAL A 48 4.95 1.60 3.54
CA VAL A 48 4.17 0.83 2.56
C VAL A 48 4.69 1.12 1.15
N LYS A 49 4.99 0.07 0.39
CA LYS A 49 5.25 0.13 -1.05
C LYS A 49 4.08 -0.49 -1.81
N SER A 50 3.46 0.29 -2.69
CA SER A 50 2.35 -0.17 -3.54
C SER A 50 2.82 -0.39 -4.98
N TYR A 51 2.36 -1.48 -5.58
CA TYR A 51 2.58 -1.91 -6.96
C TYR A 51 1.23 -2.31 -7.54
N GLU A 52 0.95 -2.07 -8.82
CA GLU A 52 -0.28 -2.40 -9.57
C GLU A 52 -1.51 -2.86 -8.75
N LEU A 53 -1.50 -4.10 -8.21
CA LEU A 53 -2.56 -4.66 -7.36
C LEU A 53 -2.09 -5.18 -5.99
N HIS A 54 -0.83 -5.01 -5.64
CA HIS A 54 -0.20 -5.54 -4.45
C HIS A 54 0.47 -4.45 -3.65
N SER A 55 0.32 -4.48 -2.33
CA SER A 55 1.07 -3.61 -1.44
C SER A 55 1.86 -4.42 -0.43
N ARG A 56 3.10 -4.01 -0.24
CA ARG A 56 4.00 -4.56 0.77
C ARG A 56 4.11 -3.56 1.92
N LEU A 57 3.60 -3.95 3.07
CA LEU A 57 3.75 -3.26 4.34
C LEU A 57 5.04 -3.73 5.01
N TYR A 58 5.88 -2.80 5.44
CA TYR A 58 7.07 -3.05 6.25
C TYR A 58 6.80 -2.60 7.69
N PHE A 59 7.18 -3.41 8.66
CA PHE A 59 6.96 -3.15 10.07
C PHE A 59 8.08 -3.76 10.92
N GLU A 60 8.14 -3.34 12.18
CA GLU A 60 9.09 -3.84 13.18
C GLU A 60 8.30 -4.39 14.38
N LYS A 61 8.75 -5.54 14.91
CA LYS A 61 8.23 -6.13 16.15
C LYS A 61 9.41 -6.60 16.99
N ASP A 62 9.51 -6.12 18.23
CA ASP A 62 10.55 -6.54 19.18
C ASP A 62 11.98 -6.43 18.60
N GLY A 63 12.26 -5.38 17.81
CA GLY A 63 13.55 -5.17 17.14
C GLY A 63 13.76 -5.98 15.85
N VAL A 64 12.79 -6.81 15.44
CA VAL A 64 12.85 -7.61 14.21
C VAL A 64 12.02 -6.96 13.12
N GLU A 65 12.66 -6.62 12.00
CA GLU A 65 11.99 -6.13 10.80
C GLU A 65 11.31 -7.26 10.01
N GLY A 66 10.09 -7.00 9.56
CA GLY A 66 9.28 -7.91 8.76
C GLY A 66 8.45 -7.19 7.71
N TRP A 67 7.78 -7.97 6.87
CA TRP A 67 6.86 -7.43 5.89
C TRP A 67 5.60 -8.29 5.72
N ALA A 68 4.51 -7.62 5.36
CA ALA A 68 3.24 -8.24 5.04
C ALA A 68 2.79 -7.80 3.65
N ASN A 69 2.39 -8.76 2.81
CA ASN A 69 1.76 -8.46 1.54
C ASN A 69 0.24 -8.46 1.72
N TYR A 70 -0.42 -7.50 1.08
CA TYR A 70 -1.87 -7.50 0.92
C TYR A 70 -2.26 -7.17 -0.50
N LYS A 71 -3.48 -7.59 -0.86
CA LYS A 71 -4.14 -7.27 -2.11
C LYS A 71 -5.37 -6.42 -1.81
N THR A 72 -5.64 -5.45 -2.65
CA THR A 72 -6.92 -4.72 -2.64
C THR A 72 -7.88 -5.42 -3.59
N ASP A 73 -9.12 -5.67 -3.17
CA ASP A 73 -10.17 -6.18 -4.06
C ASP A 73 -10.73 -5.05 -4.97
N ARG A 74 -11.73 -5.38 -5.81
CA ARG A 74 -12.37 -4.41 -6.72
C ARG A 74 -13.11 -3.28 -5.98
N ASP A 75 -13.48 -3.52 -4.72
CA ASP A 75 -14.17 -2.59 -3.84
C ASP A 75 -13.19 -1.85 -2.89
N PHE A 76 -11.89 -2.01 -3.13
CA PHE A 76 -10.80 -1.43 -2.33
C PHE A 76 -10.72 -1.93 -0.88
N ASN A 77 -11.31 -3.07 -0.56
CA ASN A 77 -11.07 -3.75 0.71
C ASN A 77 -9.72 -4.47 0.68
N ILE A 78 -9.07 -4.49 1.84
CA ILE A 78 -7.72 -5.03 1.99
C ILE A 78 -7.78 -6.47 2.47
N ILE A 79 -7.15 -7.36 1.70
CA ILE A 79 -7.02 -8.78 2.00
C ILE A 79 -5.53 -9.09 2.22
N TRP A 80 -5.16 -9.36 3.47
CA TRP A 80 -3.79 -9.74 3.84
C TRP A 80 -3.50 -11.18 3.37
N LYS A 81 -2.40 -11.37 2.64
CA LYS A 81 -2.10 -12.65 1.96
C LYS A 81 -0.89 -13.39 2.50
N LYS A 82 0.17 -12.68 2.89
CA LYS A 82 1.40 -13.31 3.39
C LYS A 82 2.00 -12.42 4.46
N GLU A 83 2.11 -12.94 5.66
CA GLU A 83 2.82 -12.33 6.77
C GLU A 83 4.13 -13.10 6.95
N THR A 84 5.30 -12.47 6.78
CA THR A 84 6.59 -13.12 7.11
C THR A 84 6.99 -13.15 8.60
N PRO A 85 6.35 -12.44 9.57
CA PRO A 85 6.87 -12.43 10.93
C PRO A 85 6.76 -13.81 11.60
N VAL A 86 5.81 -14.67 11.18
CA VAL A 86 5.62 -16.00 11.77
C VAL A 86 6.81 -16.92 11.47
N GLU A 87 7.21 -17.03 10.20
CA GLU A 87 8.31 -17.91 9.77
C GLU A 87 9.65 -17.52 10.42
N LYS A 88 9.94 -16.22 10.57
CA LYS A 88 11.17 -15.73 11.23
C LYS A 88 11.14 -15.89 12.76
N LEU A 89 9.98 -15.66 13.40
CA LEU A 89 9.80 -15.87 14.84
C LEU A 89 9.85 -17.35 15.22
N GLU A 90 9.29 -18.24 14.39
CA GLU A 90 9.38 -19.69 14.58
C GLU A 90 10.82 -20.19 14.43
N LEU A 91 11.56 -19.69 13.43
CA LEU A 91 12.99 -19.96 13.30
C LEU A 91 13.79 -19.49 14.53
N MET A 92 13.51 -18.29 15.04
CA MET A 92 14.17 -17.79 16.26
C MET A 92 13.78 -18.56 17.52
N LYS A 93 12.55 -19.08 17.62
CA LYS A 93 12.13 -19.95 18.73
C LYS A 93 12.77 -21.34 18.67
N ASN A 94 12.97 -21.90 17.48
CA ASN A 94 13.57 -23.23 17.29
C ASN A 94 15.10 -23.26 17.40
N ILE A 95 15.76 -22.10 17.50
CA ILE A 95 17.20 -21.98 17.73
C ILE A 95 17.55 -21.90 19.24
N LYS A 96 16.54 -21.89 20.11
CA LYS A 96 16.70 -21.83 21.57
C LYS A 96 16.40 -23.17 22.23
#